data_AF-X7E0H3-F1
#
_entry.id   AF-X7E0H3-F1
#
_cell.length_a   1.000
_cell.length_b   1.000
_cell.length_c   1.000
_cell.angle_alpha   90.00
_cell.angle_beta   90.00
_cell.angle_gamma   90.00
#
_symmetry.space_group_name_H-M   'P 1'
#
loop_
_entity.id
_entity.type
_entity.pdbx_description
1 polymer ?
#
loop_
_entity_poly.entity_id
_entity_poly.type
_entity_poly.pdbx_seq_one_letter_code
_entity_poly.pdbx_strand_id
1 'polypeptide(L)' 'MEHLQQLLIELENISLSDISEIPEPHQHVMADRVEQLHDALKAALHSKSIDKI' A
#
# COMPACT_ATOMS: atom_id res chain seq x y z
N MET A 1 -3.20 -14.14 6.86
CA MET A 1 -2.14 -13.39 6.13
C MET A 1 -2.53 -13.22 4.67
N GLU A 2 -3.26 -14.16 4.06
CA GLU A 2 -3.74 -14.03 2.67
C GLU A 2 -4.48 -12.72 2.40
N HIS A 3 -5.38 -12.27 3.29
CA HIS A 3 -6.07 -10.98 3.11
C HIS A 3 -5.13 -9.76 3.10
N LEU A 4 -4.01 -9.79 3.85
CA LEU A 4 -3.04 -8.70 3.86
C LEU A 4 -2.12 -8.74 2.63
N GLN A 5 -1.81 -9.93 2.13
CA GLN A 5 -1.12 -10.10 0.85
C GLN A 5 -2.00 -9.65 -0.32
N GLN A 6 -3.28 -10.00 -0.30
CA GLN A 6 -4.27 -9.56 -1.28
C GLN A 6 -4.40 -8.04 -1.29
N LEU A 7 -4.49 -7.42 -0.11
CA LEU A 7 -4.54 -5.97 0.03
C LEU A 7 -3.26 -5.30 -0.50
N LEU A 8 -2.07 -5.88 -0.26
CA LEU A 8 -0.81 -5.37 -0.81
C LEU A 8 -0.81 -5.42 -2.34
N ILE A 9 -1.27 -6.52 -2.93
CA ILE A 9 -1.39 -6.68 -4.39
C ILE A 9 -2.36 -5.63 -4.96
N GLU A 10 -3.50 -5.42 -4.30
CA GLU A 10 -4.47 -4.42 -4.73
C GLU A 10 -3.90 -3.00 -4.65
N LEU A 11 -3.17 -2.67 -3.57
CA LEU A 11 -2.46 -1.40 -3.43
C LEU A 11 -1.36 -1.18 -4.48
N GLU A 12 -0.63 -2.24 -4.87
CA GLU A 12 0.37 -2.18 -5.94
C GLU A 12 -0.25 -1.93 -7.33
N ASN A 13 -1.53 -2.25 -7.49
CA ASN A 13 -2.26 -1.98 -8.72
C ASN A 13 -2.89 -0.57 -8.75
N ILE A 14 -2.90 0.16 -7.63
CA ILE A 14 -3.33 1.56 -7.61
C ILE A 14 -2.25 2.38 -8.32
N SER A 15 -2.60 2.93 -9.47
CA SER A 15 -1.73 3.74 -10.30
C SER A 15 -1.91 5.23 -10.04
N LEU A 16 -0.95 6.04 -10.49
CA LEU A 16 -1.09 7.50 -10.54
C LEU A 16 -2.31 7.94 -11.37
N SER A 17 -2.76 7.12 -12.32
CA SER A 17 -3.96 7.40 -13.11
C SER A 17 -5.22 7.31 -12.24
N ASP A 18 -5.30 6.32 -11.34
CA ASP A 18 -6.42 6.19 -10.40
C ASP A 18 -6.45 7.35 -9.40
N ILE A 19 -5.26 7.83 -8.98
CA ILE A 19 -5.13 9.00 -8.11
C ILE A 19 -5.51 10.29 -8.87
N SER A 20 -5.26 10.36 -10.18
CA SER A 20 -5.57 11.55 -10.99
C SER A 20 -7.08 11.79 -11.16
N GLU A 21 -7.92 10.79 -10.91
CA GLU A 21 -9.38 10.93 -10.89
C GLU A 21 -9.89 11.63 -9.61
N ILE A 22 -9.05 11.74 -8.58
CA ILE A 22 -9.35 12.41 -7.32
C ILE A 22 -9.18 13.93 -7.51
N PRO A 23 -9.97 14.80 -6.85
CA PRO A 23 -9.77 16.23 -6.94
C PRO A 23 -8.34 16.65 -6.59
N GLU A 24 -7.75 17.52 -7.41
CA GLU A 24 -6.35 17.98 -7.34
C GLU A 24 -5.83 18.31 -5.92
N PRO A 25 -6.59 18.97 -5.03
CA PRO A 25 -6.13 19.26 -3.66
C PRO A 25 -5.85 18.02 -2.81
N HIS A 26 -6.42 16.87 -3.19
CA HIS A 26 -6.33 15.61 -2.45
C HIS A 26 -5.45 14.57 -3.15
N GLN A 27 -5.05 14.78 -4.40
CA GLN A 27 -4.25 13.81 -5.17
C GLN A 27 -2.92 13.52 -4.48
N HIS A 28 -2.17 14.56 -4.12
CA HIS A 28 -0.90 14.42 -3.40
C HIS A 28 -1.08 13.71 -2.05
N VAL A 29 -2.13 14.08 -1.31
CA VAL A 29 -2.44 13.45 -0.02
C VAL A 29 -2.77 11.97 -0.20
N MET A 30 -3.50 11.59 -1.25
CA MET A 30 -3.82 10.19 -1.53
C MET A 30 -2.61 9.39 -1.97
N ALA A 31 -1.74 9.96 -2.81
CA ALA A 31 -0.48 9.34 -3.19
C ALA A 31 0.38 9.02 -1.95
N ASP A 32 0.59 10.01 -1.08
CA ASP A 32 1.38 9.82 0.15
C ASP A 32 0.79 8.74 1.07
N ARG A 33 -0.55 8.68 1.18
CA ARG A 33 -1.23 7.70 2.03
C ARG A 33 -1.17 6.28 1.47
N VAL A 34 -1.27 6.14 0.16
CA VAL A 34 -1.13 4.84 -0.53
C VAL A 34 0.29 4.32 -0.34
N GLU A 35 1.31 5.17 -0.51
CA GLU A 35 2.72 4.81 -0.28
C GLU A 35 2.98 4.39 1.17
N GLN A 36 2.53 5.19 2.15
CA GLN A 36 2.66 4.85 3.57
C GLN A 36 2.01 3.51 3.92
N LEU A 37 0.84 3.22 3.36
CA LEU A 37 0.13 1.97 3.61
C LEU A 37 0.83 0.77 2.97
N HIS A 38 1.36 0.96 1.76
CA HIS A 38 2.14 -0.05 1.06
C HIS A 38 3.41 -0.43 1.82
N ASP A 39 4.18 0.55 2.28
CA ASP A 39 5.38 0.34 3.09
C ASP A 39 5.05 -0.36 4.42
N ALA A 40 3.99 0.07 5.10
CA ALA A 40 3.55 -0.55 6.35
C ALA A 40 3.13 -2.02 6.15
N LEU A 41 2.41 -2.33 5.08
CA LEU A 41 2.01 -3.69 4.74
C LEU A 41 3.21 -4.56 4.37
N LYS A 42 4.15 -4.04 3.58
CA LYS A 42 5.41 -4.73 3.27
C LYS A 42 6.21 -5.05 4.53
N ALA A 43 6.37 -4.06 5.41
CA ALA A 43 7.05 -4.26 6.68
C ALA A 43 6.37 -5.31 7.56
N ALA A 44 5.04 -5.30 7.66
CA ALA A 44 4.28 -6.26 8.45
C ALA A 44 4.31 -7.69 7.87
N LEU A 45 4.37 -7.83 6.55
CA LEU A 45 4.49 -9.13 5.88
C LEU A 45 5.93 -9.67 5.95
N HIS A 46 6.93 -8.80 5.89
CA HIS A 46 8.35 -9.20 5.97
C HIS A 46 8.85 -9.42 7.40
N SER A 47 8.33 -8.69 8.40
CA SER A 47 8.73 -8.86 9.81
C SER A 47 8.44 -10.27 10.34
N LYS A 48 7.42 -10.94 9.78
CA LYS A 48 7.06 -12.33 10.12
C LYS A 48 8.03 -13.40 9.64
N SER A 49 9.02 -13.06 8.81
CA SER A 49 10.05 -14.01 8.35
C SER A 49 11.17 -14.21 9.39
N ILE A 50 11.23 -13.41 10.47
CA ILE A 50 12.35 -13.41 11.42
C ILE A 50 12.07 -14.27 12.68
N ASP A 51 10.81 -14.63 12.98
CA ASP A 51 10.46 -15.41 14.19
C ASP A 51 10.49 -16.96 14.01
N LYS A 52 11.36 -17.47 13.13
CA LYS A 52 11.57 -18.94 12.96
C LYS A 52 13.04 -19.35 13.18
N ILE A 53 13.67 -18.84 14.23
CA ILE A 53 14.98 -19.33 14.71
C ILE A 53 14.82 -19.81 16.16
#